data_AF-A0A960B7F6-F1
#
_entry.id   AF-A0A960B7F6-F1
#
_cell.length_a   1.000
_cell.length_b   1.000
_cell.length_c   1.000
_cell.angle_alpha   90.00
_cell.angle_beta   90.00
_cell.angle_gamma   90.00
#
_symmetry.space_group_name_H-M   'P 1'
#
loop_
_entity.id
_entity.type
_entity.pdbx_description
1 polymer ?
#
loop_
_entity_poly.entity_id
_entity_poly.type
_entity_poly.pdbx_seq_one_letter_code
_entity_poly.pdbx_strand_id
1 'polypeptide(L)'
;MAAQTERLRPAERLVFFTDAVVAIAMTLLILPLLESVGEAAREGLDTAEYLADHDGQLVAFALSFVIIAAFWRTHDRLFVHVERQDPVLLWLNVAWMFTIVWFPVATALVGALETDPVQLAIY
;
A
#
# COMPACT_ATOMS: atom_id res chain seq x y z
N MET A 1 -42.75 -10.05 -0.87
CA MET A 1 -41.46 -10.75 -0.81
C MET A 1 -40.41 -9.69 -0.45
N ALA A 2 -40.18 -9.48 0.85
CA ALA A 2 -39.29 -8.43 1.31
C ALA A 2 -37.85 -8.78 0.92
N ALA A 3 -37.19 -7.90 0.17
CA ALA A 3 -35.76 -7.97 -0.03
C ALA A 3 -35.11 -7.89 1.37
N GLN A 4 -34.63 -9.03 1.86
CA GLN A 4 -33.74 -9.05 3.01
C GLN A 4 -32.48 -8.33 2.55
N THR A 5 -32.32 -7.07 2.95
CA THR A 5 -31.03 -6.40 2.89
C THR A 5 -30.08 -7.26 3.71
N GLU A 6 -29.24 -8.05 3.05
CA GLU A 6 -28.27 -8.93 3.69
C GLU A 6 -27.33 -8.03 4.50
N ARG A 7 -27.62 -7.89 5.80
CA ARG A 7 -26.80 -7.09 6.71
C ARG A 7 -25.50 -7.87 6.87
N LEU A 8 -24.47 -7.42 6.16
CA LEU A 8 -23.11 -7.94 6.26
C LEU A 8 -22.74 -8.17 7.73
N ARG A 9 -22.17 -9.34 8.01
CA ARG A 9 -21.67 -9.67 9.34
C ARG A 9 -20.58 -8.65 9.72
N PRO A 10 -20.42 -8.29 11.01
CA PRO A 10 -19.39 -7.32 11.43
C PRO A 10 -17.99 -7.65 10.88
N ALA A 11 -17.61 -8.92 10.87
CA ALA A 11 -16.35 -9.40 10.31
C ALA A 11 -16.23 -9.12 8.80
N GLU A 12 -17.28 -9.33 8.00
CA GLU A 12 -17.29 -9.04 6.57
C GLU A 12 -17.13 -7.53 6.30
N ARG A 13 -17.80 -6.70 7.11
CA ARG A 13 -17.64 -5.23 7.02
C ARG A 13 -16.20 -4.79 7.33
N LEU A 14 -15.54 -5.44 8.29
CA LEU A 14 -14.14 -5.16 8.61
C LEU A 14 -13.25 -5.53 7.42
N VAL A 15 -13.44 -6.71 6.83
CA VAL A 15 -12.67 -7.14 5.65
C VAL A 15 -12.83 -6.15 4.49
N PHE A 16 -14.05 -5.77 4.13
CA PHE A 16 -14.27 -4.78 3.07
C PHE A 16 -13.63 -3.42 3.37
N PHE A 17 -13.64 -3.00 4.63
CA PHE A 17 -12.95 -1.77 5.04
C PHE A 17 -11.44 -1.90 4.90
N THR A 18 -10.86 -3.02 5.34
CA THR A 18 -9.43 -3.30 5.19
C THR A 18 -9.02 -3.34 3.72
N ASP A 19 -9.77 -4.04 2.87
CA ASP A 19 -9.52 -4.11 1.43
C ASP A 19 -9.49 -2.73 0.77
N ALA A 20 -10.46 -1.87 1.13
CA ALA A 20 -10.53 -0.51 0.62
C ALA A 20 -9.30 0.32 1.01
N VAL A 21 -8.85 0.19 2.26
CA VAL A 21 -7.64 0.91 2.71
C VAL A 21 -6.38 0.39 2.05
N VAL A 22 -6.24 -0.93 1.91
CA VAL A 22 -5.08 -1.52 1.22
C VAL A 22 -5.05 -1.09 -0.25
N ALA A 23 -6.21 -1.09 -0.93
CA ALA A 23 -6.30 -0.62 -2.31
C ALA A 23 -5.89 0.86 -2.44
N ILE A 24 -6.30 1.73 -1.51
CA ILE A 24 -5.88 3.13 -1.49
C ILE A 24 -4.36 3.24 -1.23
N ALA A 25 -3.81 2.49 -0.28
CA ALA A 25 -2.37 2.52 -0.01
C ALA A 25 -1.55 2.10 -1.25
N MET A 26 -2.00 1.08 -1.97
CA MET A 26 -1.38 0.62 -3.22
C MET A 26 -1.42 1.69 -4.32
N THR A 27 -2.51 2.44 -4.44
CA THR A 27 -2.60 3.52 -5.45
C THR A 27 -1.78 4.74 -5.06
N LEU A 28 -1.66 5.06 -3.76
CA LEU A 28 -0.84 6.19 -3.30
C LEU A 28 0.66 6.01 -3.56
N LEU A 29 1.14 4.77 -3.74
CA LEU A 29 2.53 4.49 -4.13
C LEU A 29 2.94 5.20 -5.43
N ILE A 30 2.00 5.51 -6.33
CA ILE A 30 2.31 6.17 -7.60
C ILE A 30 2.62 7.67 -7.45
N LEU A 31 2.20 8.31 -6.35
CA LEU A 31 2.28 9.76 -6.21
C LEU A 31 3.72 10.30 -6.30
N PRO A 32 4.72 9.71 -5.59
CA PRO A 32 6.11 10.17 -5.70
C PRO A 32 6.68 10.04 -7.12
N LEU A 33 6.24 9.04 -7.89
CA LEU A 33 6.63 8.88 -9.30
C LEU A 33 6.00 9.96 -10.18
N LEU A 34 4.73 10.30 -9.97
CA LEU A 34 4.07 11.37 -10.72
C LEU A 34 4.71 12.74 -10.43
N GLU A 35 5.13 12.95 -9.18
CA GLU A 35 5.87 14.15 -8.78
C GLU A 35 7.24 14.21 -9.49
N SER A 36 8.01 13.11 -9.49
CA SER A 36 9.33 13.08 -10.16
C SER A 36 9.24 13.25 -11.68
N VAL A 37 8.21 12.68 -12.33
CA VAL A 37 7.93 12.96 -13.76
C VAL A 37 7.67 14.46 -13.99
N GLY A 38 6.92 15.09 -13.09
CA GLY A 38 6.63 16.52 -13.17
C GLY A 38 7.87 17.41 -13.00
N GLU A 39 8.83 16.98 -12.17
CA GLU A 39 10.13 17.64 -12.00
C GLU A 39 11.02 17.46 -13.24
N ALA A 40 11.17 16.23 -13.72
CA ALA A 40 11.91 15.90 -14.93
C ALA A 40 11.41 16.70 -16.16
N ALA A 41 10.09 16.86 -16.29
CA ALA A 41 9.50 17.66 -17.36
C ALA A 41 9.86 19.16 -17.27
N ARG A 42 10.05 19.71 -16.06
CA ARG A 42 10.50 21.10 -15.87
C ARG A 42 11.97 21.28 -16.16
N GLU A 43 12.77 20.24 -15.92
CA GLU A 43 14.19 20.19 -16.25
C GLU A 43 14.45 19.95 -17.74
N GLY A 44 13.42 19.52 -18.48
CA GLY A 44 13.51 19.27 -19.91
C GLY A 44 14.13 17.93 -20.28
N LEU A 45 14.16 16.98 -19.33
CA LEU A 45 14.63 15.62 -19.55
C LEU A 45 13.73 14.91 -20.57
N ASP A 46 14.36 14.12 -21.43
CA ASP A 46 13.61 13.20 -22.27
C ASP A 46 13.16 11.95 -21.49
N THR A 47 12.30 11.14 -22.10
CA THR A 47 11.78 9.93 -21.44
C THR A 47 12.86 8.89 -21.14
N ALA A 48 13.83 8.72 -22.03
CA ALA A 48 14.88 7.72 -21.84
C ALA A 48 15.85 8.13 -20.72
N GLU A 49 16.19 9.42 -20.65
CA GLU A 49 17.00 10.02 -19.58
C GLU A 49 16.28 9.87 -18.22
N TYR A 50 15.00 10.21 -18.14
CA TYR A 50 14.22 10.02 -16.91
C TYR A 50 14.24 8.57 -16.42
N LEU A 51 13.99 7.60 -17.31
CA LEU A 51 13.97 6.18 -16.94
C LEU A 51 15.34 5.67 -16.49
N ALA A 52 16.43 6.23 -17.01
CA ALA A 52 17.79 5.88 -16.61
C ALA A 52 18.16 6.48 -15.26
N ASP A 53 17.76 7.74 -15.01
CA ASP A 53 18.12 8.48 -13.80
C ASP A 53 17.24 8.12 -12.58
N HIS A 54 16.03 7.60 -12.80
CA HIS A 54 15.04 7.30 -11.74
C HIS A 54 14.72 5.80 -11.63
N ASP A 55 15.62 4.93 -12.09
CA ASP A 55 15.46 3.47 -12.06
C ASP A 55 15.19 2.93 -10.64
N GLY A 56 15.89 3.47 -9.63
CA GLY A 56 15.70 3.13 -8.22
C GLY A 56 14.28 3.42 -7.72
N GLN A 57 13.69 4.56 -8.10
CA GLN A 57 12.34 4.93 -7.69
C GLN A 57 11.29 4.01 -8.33
N LEU A 58 11.48 3.67 -9.62
CA LEU A 58 10.62 2.73 -10.34
C LEU A 58 10.66 1.32 -9.72
N VAL A 59 11.86 0.84 -9.38
CA VAL A 59 12.04 -0.46 -8.72
C VAL A 59 11.44 -0.47 -7.32
N ALA A 60 11.67 0.59 -6.53
CA ALA A 60 11.09 0.72 -5.19
C ALA A 60 9.56 0.73 -5.23
N PHE A 61 8.96 1.45 -6.18
CA PHE A 61 7.52 1.43 -6.42
C PHE A 61 7.00 0.02 -6.73
N ALA A 62 7.59 -0.65 -7.73
CA ALA A 62 7.13 -1.96 -8.19
C ALA A 62 7.27 -3.03 -7.09
N LEU A 63 8.40 -3.03 -6.38
CA LEU A 63 8.66 -3.94 -5.27
C LEU A 63 7.63 -3.75 -4.15
N SER A 64 7.40 -2.49 -3.75
CA SER A 64 6.46 -2.16 -2.67
C SER A 64 5.02 -2.50 -3.04
N PHE A 65 4.64 -2.29 -4.30
CA PHE A 65 3.32 -2.70 -4.81
C PHE A 65 3.13 -4.22 -4.70
N VAL A 66 4.13 -5.01 -5.09
CA VAL A 66 4.10 -6.47 -4.98
C VAL A 66 4.06 -6.93 -3.53
N ILE A 67 4.82 -6.30 -2.64
CA ILE A 67 4.83 -6.60 -1.20
C ILE A 67 3.45 -6.36 -0.58
N ILE A 68 2.84 -5.19 -0.80
CA ILE A 68 1.51 -4.89 -0.27
C ILE A 68 0.47 -5.89 -0.84
N ALA A 69 0.55 -6.21 -2.14
CA ALA A 69 -0.34 -7.20 -2.75
C ALA A 69 -0.19 -8.61 -2.13
N ALA A 70 1.03 -9.01 -1.76
CA ALA A 70 1.30 -10.27 -1.07
C ALA A 70 0.76 -10.26 0.36
N PHE A 71 0.90 -9.14 1.09
CA PHE A 71 0.31 -8.97 2.42
C PHE A 71 -1.21 -9.00 2.37
N TRP A 72 -1.83 -8.30 1.42
CA TRP A 72 -3.27 -8.34 1.18
C TRP A 72 -3.76 -9.78 0.94
N ARG A 73 -3.11 -10.52 0.04
CA ARG A 73 -3.47 -11.91 -0.26
C ARG A 73 -3.37 -12.81 0.98
N THR A 74 -2.40 -12.55 1.85
CA THR A 74 -2.22 -13.31 3.09
C THR A 74 -3.32 -12.95 4.10
N HIS A 75 -3.63 -11.67 4.22
CA HIS A 75 -4.70 -11.16 5.08
C HIS A 75 -6.07 -11.72 4.67
N ASP A 76 -6.43 -11.64 3.40
CA ASP A 76 -7.68 -12.21 2.84
C ASP A 76 -7.85 -13.69 3.23
N ARG A 77 -6.80 -14.50 3.01
CA ARG A 77 -6.78 -15.93 3.37
C ARG A 77 -6.96 -16.19 4.87
N LEU A 78 -6.37 -15.35 5.72
CA LEU A 78 -6.52 -15.47 7.17
C LEU A 78 -7.95 -15.14 7.60
N PHE A 79 -8.54 -14.09 7.03
CA PHE A 79 -9.88 -13.62 7.39
C PHE A 79 -11.02 -14.51 6.88
N VAL A 80 -10.80 -15.35 5.86
CA VAL A 80 -11.77 -16.39 5.43
C VAL A 80 -12.16 -17.34 6.56
N HIS A 81 -11.28 -17.57 7.54
CA HIS A 81 -11.52 -18.49 8.65
C HIS A 81 -12.11 -17.81 9.91
N VAL A 82 -12.35 -16.50 9.86
CA VAL A 82 -12.82 -15.72 11.02
C VAL A 82 -14.34 -15.61 11.01
N GLU A 83 -14.99 -16.32 11.94
CA GLU A 83 -16.47 -16.28 12.07
C GLU A 83 -17.00 -15.16 12.96
N ARG A 84 -16.19 -14.68 13.92
CA ARG A 84 -16.56 -13.62 14.87
C ARG A 84 -15.44 -12.61 15.03
N GLN A 85 -15.85 -11.35 15.18
CA GLN A 85 -14.95 -10.23 15.42
C GLN A 85 -15.03 -9.81 16.89
N ASP A 86 -13.91 -9.88 17.58
CA ASP A 86 -13.75 -9.35 18.93
C ASP A 86 -12.98 -8.01 18.90
N PRO A 87 -13.10 -7.15 19.93
CA PRO A 87 -12.44 -5.85 19.96
C PRO A 87 -10.91 -5.92 19.81
N VAL A 88 -10.28 -6.99 20.30
CA VAL A 88 -8.83 -7.22 20.16
C VAL A 88 -8.46 -7.42 18.69
N LEU A 89 -9.23 -8.22 17.95
CA LEU A 89 -9.00 -8.47 16.52
C LEU A 89 -9.18 -7.19 15.70
N LEU A 90 -10.14 -6.34 16.06
CA LEU A 90 -10.32 -5.03 15.43
C LEU A 90 -9.05 -4.19 15.57
N TRP A 91 -8.52 -4.03 16.79
CA TRP A 91 -7.32 -3.22 17.01
C TRP A 91 -6.08 -3.80 16.34
N LEU A 92 -5.93 -5.13 16.30
CA LEU A 92 -4.85 -5.78 15.55
C LEU A 92 -4.97 -5.52 14.04
N ASN A 93 -6.18 -5.57 13.49
CA ASN A 93 -6.43 -5.25 12.09
C ASN A 93 -6.11 -3.77 11.79
N VAL A 94 -6.51 -2.85 12.66
CA VAL A 94 -6.17 -1.42 12.54
C VAL A 94 -4.65 -1.19 12.61
N ALA A 95 -3.95 -1.85 13.53
CA ALA A 95 -2.49 -1.76 13.64
C ALA A 95 -1.82 -2.31 12.37
N TRP A 96 -2.31 -3.43 11.83
CA TRP A 96 -1.83 -3.98 10.56
C TRP A 96 -2.09 -3.00 9.40
N MET A 97 -3.29 -2.42 9.29
CA MET A 97 -3.61 -1.42 8.28
C MET A 97 -2.69 -0.19 8.36
N PHE A 98 -2.35 0.26 9.57
CA PHE A 98 -1.40 1.35 9.76
C PHE A 98 -0.04 1.03 9.13
N THR A 99 0.46 -0.20 9.28
CA THR A 99 1.72 -0.60 8.61
C THR A 99 1.60 -0.54 7.09
N ILE A 100 0.48 -0.98 6.51
CA ILE A 100 0.24 -0.87 5.06
C ILE A 100 0.15 0.57 4.58
N VAL A 101 -0.52 1.46 5.33
CA VAL A 101 -0.62 2.89 5.01
C VAL A 101 0.72 3.61 5.15
N TRP A 102 1.65 3.07 5.95
CA TRP A 102 3.01 3.59 6.08
C TRP A 102 3.90 3.27 4.87
N PHE A 103 3.66 2.15 4.17
CA PHE A 103 4.51 1.71 3.04
C PHE A 103 4.79 2.80 1.98
N PRO A 104 3.81 3.62 1.54
CA PRO A 104 4.09 4.69 0.58
C PRO A 104 5.18 5.67 1.04
N VAL A 105 5.23 5.99 2.33
CA VAL A 105 6.27 6.84 2.91
C VAL A 105 7.62 6.12 2.88
N ALA A 106 7.69 4.88 3.37
CA ALA A 106 8.92 4.10 3.36
C ALA A 106 9.46 3.89 1.93
N THR A 107 8.58 3.66 0.97
CA THR A 107 8.91 3.50 -0.45
C THR A 107 9.50 4.77 -1.03
N ALA A 108 8.88 5.92 -0.75
CA ALA A 108 9.38 7.21 -1.20
C ALA A 108 10.77 7.51 -0.62
N LEU A 109 11.00 7.21 0.66
CA LEU A 109 12.31 7.39 1.30
C LEU A 109 13.39 6.52 0.64
N VAL A 110 13.13 5.23 0.43
CA VAL A 110 14.08 4.29 -0.21
C VAL A 110 14.34 4.64 -1.68
N GLY A 111 13.31 5.11 -2.39
CA GLY A 111 13.40 5.41 -3.81
C GLY A 111 13.98 6.79 -4.15
N ALA A 112 13.97 7.75 -3.22
CA ALA A 112 14.34 9.14 -3.49
C ALA A 112 15.59 9.62 -2.73
N LEU A 113 15.96 8.99 -1.61
CA LEU A 113 17.13 9.40 -0.81
C LEU A 113 18.31 8.45 -1.04
N GLU A 114 19.52 8.92 -0.74
CA GLU A 114 20.70 8.05 -0.71
C GLU A 114 20.50 6.92 0.31
N THR A 115 20.87 5.70 -0.07
CA THR A 115 20.63 4.52 0.76
C THR A 115 21.38 4.59 2.09
N ASP A 116 20.65 4.49 3.20
CA ASP A 116 21.21 4.41 4.54
C ASP A 116 20.65 3.20 5.32
N PRO A 117 21.29 2.80 6.45
CA PRO A 117 20.81 1.68 7.26
C PRO A 117 19.45 1.92 7.94
N VAL A 118 19.06 3.19 8.11
CA VAL A 118 17.82 3.57 8.80
C VAL A 118 16.62 3.35 7.88
N GLN A 119 16.77 3.59 6.58
CA GLN A 119 15.76 3.31 5.58
C GLN A 119 15.35 1.84 5.57
N LEU A 120 16.31 0.92 5.69
CA LEU A 120 16.03 -0.52 5.75
C LEU A 120 15.30 -0.93 7.04
N ALA A 121 15.42 -0.16 8.12
CA ALA A 121 14.67 -0.40 9.36
C ALA A 121 13.25 0.19 9.32
N ILE A 122 13.02 1.20 8.48
CA ILE A 122 11.71 1.87 8.30
C ILE A 122 10.86 1.16 7.23
N TYR A 123 11.52 0.48 6.28
CA TYR A 123 10.93 -0.32 5.20
C TYR A 123 10.54 -1.73 5.68
#